data_AF-A0A0C3DR14-F1
#
_entry.id   AF-A0A0C3DR14-F1
#
_cell.length_a   1.000
_cell.length_b   1.000
_cell.length_c   1.000
_cell.angle_alpha   90.00
_cell.angle_beta   90.00
_cell.angle_gamma   90.00
#
_symmetry.space_group_name_H-M   'P 1'
#
loop_
_entity.id
_entity.type
_entity.pdbx_description
1 polymer ?
#
loop_
_entity_poly.entity_id
_entity_poly.type
_entity_poly.pdbx_seq_one_letter_code
_entity_poly.pdbx_strand_id
1 'polypeptide(L)'
;VLANYKDNIITSLNCNFIPEPFCFKDDCIMPLRDGRFGLVDCFQWPQLHTERYIWSACIPQQVAYRDDPIWSILWWNMSRSPDEFVLERGSAFEVRRVHKSKFQQLEKVHRCLDECAQKWLKENPEYKGPLKLQEWVQCCSWALICLERLAFTFRDTVLVVTLFQCLALNVFSMLEWETTPITAPSSDFHLVINHWMGTFTTDFEVCQCLFDARVQVWLIRKESSIPSDMNVHKRIKVTPPPPQIS
;
A
#
# COMPACT_ATOMS: atom_id res chain seq x y z
N VAL A 1 14.83 -15.21 -9.72
CA VAL A 1 13.83 -16.27 -10.01
C VAL A 1 13.05 -15.95 -11.28
N LEU A 2 12.42 -16.96 -11.90
CA LEU A 2 11.60 -16.82 -13.12
C LEU A 2 10.30 -17.62 -12.98
N ALA A 3 9.18 -17.07 -13.45
CA ALA A 3 7.91 -17.77 -13.60
C ALA A 3 7.30 -17.52 -14.98
N ASN A 4 6.66 -18.53 -15.54
CA ASN A 4 5.80 -18.38 -16.71
C ASN A 4 4.40 -18.02 -16.22
N TYR A 5 3.76 -17.02 -16.83
CA TYR A 5 2.39 -16.64 -16.51
C TYR A 5 1.66 -16.15 -17.76
N LYS A 6 0.67 -16.94 -18.21
CA LYS A 6 0.05 -16.77 -19.54
C LYS A 6 1.15 -16.73 -20.62
N ASP A 7 1.09 -15.76 -21.53
CA ASP A 7 2.08 -15.55 -22.61
C ASP A 7 3.29 -14.69 -22.19
N ASN A 8 3.47 -14.49 -20.88
CA ASN A 8 4.53 -13.65 -20.32
C ASN A 8 5.48 -14.45 -19.41
N ILE A 9 6.68 -13.91 -19.30
CA ILE A 9 7.73 -14.34 -18.39
C ILE A 9 7.91 -13.24 -17.35
N ILE A 10 7.86 -13.63 -16.08
CA ILE A 10 8.08 -12.72 -14.96
C ILE A 10 9.39 -13.11 -14.30
N THR A 11 10.26 -12.13 -14.10
CA THR A 11 11.57 -12.34 -13.47
C THR A 11 11.77 -11.39 -12.31
N SER A 12 12.48 -11.83 -11.28
CA SER A 12 12.98 -10.95 -10.23
C SER A 12 14.40 -11.33 -9.86
N LEU A 13 15.26 -10.34 -9.71
CA LEU A 13 16.64 -10.53 -9.29
C LEU A 13 16.81 -10.47 -7.77
N ASN A 14 15.88 -9.83 -7.07
CA ASN A 14 16.00 -9.55 -5.65
C ASN A 14 14.95 -10.30 -4.80
N CYS A 15 13.91 -10.88 -5.41
CA CYS A 15 12.91 -11.69 -4.71
C CYS A 15 13.12 -13.20 -4.96
N ASN A 16 12.78 -14.02 -3.96
CA ASN A 16 12.75 -15.48 -4.09
C ASN A 16 11.36 -16.05 -4.45
N PHE A 17 10.36 -15.17 -4.57
CA PHE A 17 8.99 -15.47 -4.97
C PHE A 17 8.52 -14.48 -6.06
N ILE A 18 7.43 -14.83 -6.77
CA ILE A 18 6.77 -13.95 -7.74
C ILE A 18 5.27 -13.94 -7.40
N PRO A 19 4.66 -12.80 -7.03
CA PRO A 19 3.22 -12.71 -6.82
C PRO A 19 2.46 -12.92 -8.12
N GLU A 20 1.23 -13.44 -8.05
CA GLU A 20 0.33 -13.48 -9.21
C GLU A 20 -0.01 -12.05 -9.65
N PRO A 21 0.25 -11.65 -10.91
CA PRO A 21 -0.09 -10.31 -11.37
C PRO A 21 -1.58 -10.20 -11.73
N PHE A 22 -2.20 -9.11 -11.28
CA PHE A 22 -3.59 -8.75 -11.61
C PHE A 22 -3.70 -7.67 -12.70
N CYS A 23 -2.57 -7.12 -13.15
CA CYS A 23 -2.50 -6.08 -14.20
C CYS A 23 -2.97 -6.53 -15.60
N PHE A 24 -3.40 -7.78 -15.76
CA PHE A 24 -3.86 -8.36 -17.03
C PHE A 24 -5.33 -8.78 -17.02
N LYS A 25 -6.10 -8.40 -15.99
CA LYS A 25 -7.52 -8.76 -15.86
C LYS A 25 -8.36 -7.49 -15.97
N ASP A 26 -9.37 -7.54 -16.83
CA ASP A 26 -10.40 -6.51 -16.92
C ASP A 26 -11.52 -6.90 -15.95
N ASP A 27 -11.44 -6.41 -14.71
CA ASP A 27 -12.44 -6.68 -13.68
C ASP A 27 -13.19 -5.40 -13.30
N CYS A 28 -14.50 -5.54 -13.02
CA CYS A 28 -15.30 -4.44 -12.51
C CYS A 28 -14.83 -4.10 -11.08
N ILE A 29 -14.34 -2.88 -10.89
CA ILE A 29 -13.84 -2.40 -9.60
C ILE A 29 -15.03 -1.98 -8.73
N MET A 30 -15.30 -2.75 -7.68
CA MET A 30 -16.32 -2.46 -6.69
C MET A 30 -15.75 -2.61 -5.28
N PRO A 31 -16.10 -1.72 -4.34
CA PRO A 31 -15.67 -1.88 -2.95
C PRO A 31 -16.29 -3.14 -2.34
N LEU A 32 -15.46 -3.94 -1.67
CA LEU A 32 -15.84 -5.10 -0.88
C LEU A 32 -16.50 -4.68 0.43
N ARG A 33 -16.90 -5.65 1.27
CA ARG A 33 -17.57 -5.39 2.56
C ARG A 33 -16.70 -4.60 3.55
N ASP A 34 -15.39 -4.70 3.42
CA ASP A 34 -14.39 -3.94 4.19
C ASP A 34 -14.09 -2.56 3.57
N GLY A 35 -14.78 -2.19 2.49
CA GLY A 35 -14.59 -0.94 1.76
C GLY A 35 -13.36 -0.91 0.85
N ARG A 36 -12.54 -1.96 0.81
CA ARG A 36 -11.35 -2.06 -0.05
C ARG A 36 -11.71 -2.58 -1.44
N PHE A 37 -10.80 -2.46 -2.39
CA PHE A 37 -11.04 -2.87 -3.78
C PHE A 37 -10.49 -4.26 -4.13
N GLY A 38 -10.14 -5.07 -3.13
CA GLY A 38 -9.66 -6.42 -3.35
C GLY A 38 -8.32 -6.45 -4.11
N LEU A 39 -8.22 -7.28 -5.15
CA LEU A 39 -6.93 -7.58 -5.81
C LEU A 39 -6.38 -6.42 -6.66
N VAL A 40 -7.24 -5.45 -7.01
CA VAL A 40 -6.82 -4.21 -7.69
C VAL A 40 -6.39 -3.12 -6.70
N ASP A 41 -6.47 -3.41 -5.39
CA ASP A 41 -6.06 -2.49 -4.35
C ASP A 41 -4.53 -2.57 -4.11
N CYS A 42 -3.82 -1.47 -4.35
CA CYS A 42 -2.37 -1.37 -4.11
C CYS A 42 -1.99 -1.49 -2.62
N PHE A 43 -2.94 -1.41 -1.70
CA PHE A 43 -2.73 -1.63 -0.26
C PHE A 43 -2.79 -3.11 0.14
N GLN A 44 -3.21 -3.99 -0.77
CA GLN A 44 -3.38 -5.43 -0.50
C GLN A 44 -2.45 -6.30 -1.33
N TRP A 45 -2.07 -5.85 -2.53
CA TRP A 45 -1.26 -6.65 -3.45
C TRP A 45 -0.40 -5.79 -4.39
N PRO A 46 0.78 -6.27 -4.83
CA PRO A 46 1.62 -5.52 -5.76
C PRO A 46 0.93 -5.22 -7.08
N GLN A 47 1.03 -3.96 -7.51
CA GLN A 47 0.44 -3.47 -8.76
C GLN A 47 1.53 -3.16 -9.80
N LEU A 48 1.10 -2.89 -11.03
CA LEU A 48 1.99 -2.40 -12.07
C LEU A 48 2.46 -0.97 -11.74
N HIS A 49 3.76 -0.73 -11.91
CA HIS A 49 4.39 0.56 -11.70
C HIS A 49 3.74 1.64 -12.56
N THR A 50 3.65 2.84 -12.00
CA THR A 50 3.17 4.03 -12.69
C THR A 50 3.85 5.28 -12.14
N GLU A 51 4.31 6.14 -13.03
CA GLU A 51 4.95 7.42 -12.67
C GLU A 51 4.02 8.35 -11.89
N ARG A 52 2.69 8.18 -12.01
CA ARG A 52 1.73 8.98 -11.24
C ARG A 52 1.72 8.64 -9.75
N TYR A 53 2.16 7.43 -9.40
CA TYR A 53 2.16 6.90 -8.04
C TYR A 53 3.50 6.20 -7.76
N ILE A 54 4.61 6.90 -7.99
CA ILE A 54 5.97 6.35 -7.84
C ILE A 54 6.23 5.68 -6.48
N TRP A 55 5.62 6.20 -5.42
CA TRP A 55 5.74 5.69 -4.06
C TRP A 55 4.96 4.39 -3.80
N SER A 56 4.09 3.96 -4.72
CA SER A 56 3.19 2.81 -4.50
C SER A 56 3.94 1.51 -4.19
N ALA A 57 5.16 1.36 -4.69
CA ALA A 57 6.00 0.19 -4.39
C ALA A 57 6.45 0.16 -2.92
N CYS A 58 6.49 1.31 -2.24
CA CYS A 58 6.86 1.47 -0.83
C CYS A 58 5.65 1.36 0.12
N ILE A 59 4.47 1.00 -0.38
CA ILE A 59 3.31 0.72 0.47
C ILE A 59 3.67 -0.38 1.47
N PRO A 60 3.51 -0.17 2.79
CA PRO A 60 3.89 -1.17 3.75
C PRO A 60 2.99 -2.40 3.62
N GLN A 61 3.57 -3.57 3.85
CA GLN A 61 2.81 -4.82 3.91
C GLN A 61 2.19 -4.99 5.31
N GLN A 62 0.93 -5.41 5.37
CA GLN A 62 0.24 -5.69 6.63
C GLN A 62 1.03 -6.61 7.56
N VAL A 63 1.70 -7.63 7.00
CA VAL A 63 2.46 -8.61 7.78
C VAL A 63 3.60 -7.97 8.58
N ALA A 64 4.21 -6.90 8.06
CA ALA A 64 5.32 -6.22 8.72
C ALA A 64 4.87 -5.35 9.91
N TYR A 65 3.61 -4.91 9.92
CA TYR A 65 3.08 -3.97 10.91
C TYR A 65 1.90 -4.55 11.71
N ARG A 66 1.66 -5.86 11.61
CA ARG A 66 0.52 -6.52 12.27
C ARG A 66 0.48 -6.26 13.78
N ASP A 67 1.65 -6.34 14.41
CA ASP A 67 1.81 -6.19 15.86
C ASP A 67 2.29 -4.79 16.26
N ASP A 68 2.32 -3.85 15.30
CA ASP A 68 2.76 -2.49 15.57
C ASP A 68 1.69 -1.70 16.34
N PRO A 69 2.03 -1.07 17.48
CA PRO A 69 1.06 -0.39 18.34
C PRO A 69 0.44 0.88 17.74
N ILE A 70 1.02 1.40 16.65
CA ILE A 70 0.55 2.59 15.95
C ILE A 70 -0.04 2.19 14.61
N TRP A 71 0.72 1.47 13.78
CA TRP A 71 0.40 1.27 12.37
C TRP A 71 -0.60 0.15 12.10
N SER A 72 -0.76 -0.83 13.01
CA SER A 72 -1.66 -1.98 12.80
C SER A 72 -3.11 -1.59 12.49
N ILE A 73 -3.58 -0.44 12.99
CA ILE A 73 -4.93 0.09 12.73
C ILE A 73 -5.17 0.41 11.24
N LEU A 74 -4.12 0.56 10.43
CA LEU A 74 -4.23 0.80 8.98
C LEU A 74 -4.75 -0.41 8.19
N TRP A 75 -4.80 -1.58 8.81
CA TRP A 75 -5.43 -2.78 8.26
C TRP A 75 -6.56 -3.32 9.15
N TRP A 76 -7.13 -2.46 9.99
CA TRP A 76 -8.28 -2.81 10.79
C TRP A 76 -9.54 -2.93 9.93
N ASN A 77 -10.15 -4.12 9.97
CA ASN A 77 -11.47 -4.35 9.40
C ASN A 77 -12.53 -4.11 10.47
N MET A 78 -13.31 -3.05 10.30
CA MET A 78 -14.36 -2.67 11.24
C MET A 78 -15.48 -3.72 11.29
N SER A 79 -15.92 -4.07 12.49
CA SER A 79 -17.09 -4.92 12.73
C SER A 79 -18.28 -4.13 13.26
N ARG A 80 -19.47 -4.74 13.27
CA ARG A 80 -20.68 -4.18 13.90
C ARG A 80 -20.69 -4.31 15.43
N SER A 81 -19.58 -4.76 16.03
CA SER A 81 -19.48 -4.93 17.49
C SER A 81 -19.74 -3.60 18.21
N PRO A 82 -20.48 -3.58 19.34
CA PRO A 82 -20.63 -2.38 20.17
C PRO A 82 -19.29 -1.78 20.65
N ASP A 83 -18.24 -2.60 20.76
CA ASP A 83 -16.89 -2.15 21.16
C ASP A 83 -16.16 -1.38 20.04
N GLU A 84 -16.71 -1.37 18.84
CA GLU A 84 -16.14 -0.74 17.65
C GLU A 84 -17.09 0.29 17.01
N PHE A 85 -18.41 0.07 17.10
CA PHE A 85 -19.44 0.86 16.43
C PHE A 85 -20.63 1.17 17.35
N VAL A 86 -20.60 2.35 17.95
CA VAL A 86 -21.45 2.79 19.08
C VAL A 86 -22.68 3.55 18.62
N LEU A 87 -23.86 3.11 19.04
CA LEU A 87 -25.13 3.71 18.66
C LEU A 87 -25.23 5.20 19.02
N GLU A 88 -25.66 6.03 18.07
CA GLU A 88 -25.94 7.43 18.32
C GLU A 88 -27.28 7.60 19.05
N ARG A 89 -27.26 8.16 20.26
CA ARG A 89 -28.49 8.37 21.05
C ARG A 89 -29.28 9.55 20.50
N GLY A 90 -30.60 9.37 20.40
CA GLY A 90 -31.52 10.45 19.99
C GLY A 90 -31.63 10.65 18.47
N SER A 91 -31.02 9.77 17.66
CA SER A 91 -31.23 9.76 16.21
C SER A 91 -32.51 8.99 15.85
N ALA A 92 -33.26 9.50 14.87
CA ALA A 92 -34.37 8.78 14.23
C ALA A 92 -33.89 7.69 13.26
N PHE A 93 -32.59 7.69 12.89
CA PHE A 93 -31.97 6.74 11.97
C PHE A 93 -31.03 5.79 12.72
N GLU A 94 -30.83 4.57 12.18
CA GLU A 94 -29.85 3.62 12.71
C GLU A 94 -28.41 4.01 12.30
N VAL A 95 -27.95 5.13 12.85
CA VAL A 95 -26.59 5.66 12.67
C VAL A 95 -25.78 5.46 13.94
N ARG A 96 -24.48 5.27 13.77
CA ARG A 96 -23.56 5.03 14.87
C ARG A 96 -22.23 5.74 14.60
N ARG A 97 -21.37 5.75 15.60
CA ARG A 97 -20.02 6.34 15.55
C ARG A 97 -18.96 5.28 15.78
N VAL A 98 -17.75 5.57 15.31
CA VAL A 98 -16.57 4.79 15.67
C VAL A 98 -16.33 4.88 17.17
N HIS A 99 -16.07 3.74 17.81
CA HIS A 99 -15.75 3.71 19.23
C HIS A 99 -14.50 4.56 19.52
N LYS A 100 -14.54 5.30 20.64
CA LYS A 100 -13.51 6.29 21.01
C LYS A 100 -12.10 5.71 21.01
N SER A 101 -11.91 4.47 21.48
CA SER A 101 -10.59 3.83 21.52
C SER A 101 -10.02 3.53 20.13
N LYS A 102 -10.87 3.22 19.14
CA LYS A 102 -10.46 3.00 17.75
C LYS A 102 -10.18 4.34 17.06
N PHE A 103 -11.03 5.33 17.28
CA PHE A 103 -10.79 6.69 16.79
C PHE A 103 -9.44 7.24 17.28
N GLN A 104 -9.12 7.07 18.57
CA GLN A 104 -7.83 7.48 19.13
C GLN A 104 -6.63 6.77 18.50
N GLN A 105 -6.78 5.53 18.02
CA GLN A 105 -5.71 4.83 17.30
C GLN A 105 -5.50 5.44 15.91
N LEU A 106 -6.59 5.74 15.18
CA LEU A 106 -6.51 6.44 13.89
C LEU A 106 -5.89 7.84 14.05
N GLU A 107 -6.28 8.57 15.09
CA GLU A 107 -5.73 9.89 15.40
C GLU A 107 -4.22 9.83 15.70
N LYS A 108 -3.76 8.80 16.42
CA LYS A 108 -2.32 8.59 16.66
C LYS A 108 -1.55 8.40 15.37
N VAL A 109 -2.07 7.60 14.44
CA VAL A 109 -1.45 7.42 13.11
C VAL A 109 -1.34 8.76 12.38
N HIS A 110 -2.44 9.52 12.30
CA HIS A 110 -2.43 10.82 11.66
C HIS A 110 -1.39 11.76 12.27
N ARG A 111 -1.32 11.81 13.61
CA ARG A 111 -0.35 12.65 14.31
C ARG A 111 1.08 12.28 13.98
N CYS A 112 1.42 10.99 13.99
CA CYS A 112 2.75 10.52 13.59
C CYS A 112 3.07 10.91 12.14
N LEU A 113 2.11 10.73 11.22
CA LEU A 113 2.30 11.09 9.82
C LEU A 113 2.46 12.61 9.62
N ASP A 114 1.66 13.42 10.30
CA ASP A 114 1.77 14.88 10.23
C ASP A 114 3.11 15.35 10.80
N GLU A 115 3.53 14.85 11.97
CA GLU A 115 4.84 15.17 12.56
C GLU A 115 5.99 14.80 11.62
N CYS A 116 5.97 13.62 11.02
CA CYS A 116 6.96 13.18 10.02
C CYS A 116 6.94 14.07 8.77
N ALA A 117 5.76 14.40 8.25
CA ALA A 117 5.60 15.24 7.07
C ALA A 117 6.08 16.68 7.32
N GLN A 118 5.71 17.29 8.45
CA GLN A 118 6.17 18.62 8.82
C GLN A 118 7.69 18.66 8.99
N LYS A 119 8.26 17.64 9.64
CA LYS A 119 9.72 17.51 9.78
C LYS A 119 10.39 17.46 8.40
N TRP A 120 9.92 16.59 7.52
CA TRP A 120 10.51 16.41 6.20
C TRP A 120 10.39 17.68 5.33
N LEU A 121 9.23 18.35 5.35
CA LEU A 121 9.01 19.61 4.61
C LEU A 121 9.92 20.74 5.12
N LYS A 122 10.20 20.78 6.42
CA LYS A 122 11.12 21.74 7.01
C LYS A 122 12.58 21.48 6.61
N GLU A 123 12.96 20.20 6.49
CA GLU A 123 14.28 19.78 6.03
C GLU A 123 14.46 19.97 4.51
N ASN A 124 13.35 20.02 3.75
CA ASN A 124 13.35 20.10 2.28
C ASN A 124 12.48 21.26 1.76
N PRO A 125 12.78 22.53 2.12
CA PRO A 125 11.91 23.68 1.82
C PRO A 125 11.81 24.02 0.32
N GLU A 126 12.78 23.58 -0.49
CA GLU A 126 12.81 23.82 -1.94
C GLU A 126 12.29 22.62 -2.76
N TYR A 127 11.72 21.60 -2.10
CA TYR A 127 11.18 20.45 -2.80
C TYR A 127 10.08 20.85 -3.79
N LYS A 128 10.31 20.54 -5.07
CA LYS A 128 9.38 20.77 -6.19
C LYS A 128 8.97 19.47 -6.88
N GLY A 129 9.21 18.34 -6.23
CA GLY A 129 8.85 17.05 -6.78
C GLY A 129 7.33 16.87 -6.87
N PRO A 130 6.89 15.79 -7.53
CA PRO A 130 5.47 15.56 -7.80
C PRO A 130 4.67 15.18 -6.55
N LEU A 131 5.33 14.87 -5.42
CA LEU A 131 4.65 14.46 -4.20
C LEU A 131 3.98 15.64 -3.50
N LYS A 132 2.68 15.49 -3.28
CA LYS A 132 1.85 16.51 -2.66
C LYS A 132 1.59 16.23 -1.18
N LEU A 133 2.64 15.95 -0.43
CA LEU A 133 2.57 15.38 0.92
C LEU A 133 1.56 16.11 1.84
N GLN A 134 1.61 17.44 1.88
CA GLN A 134 0.72 18.25 2.72
C GLN A 134 -0.76 18.13 2.31
N GLU A 135 -1.07 18.06 1.01
CA GLU A 135 -2.45 17.89 0.53
C GLU A 135 -3.02 16.53 1.00
N TRP A 136 -2.22 15.47 0.97
CA TRP A 136 -2.64 14.13 1.40
C TRP A 136 -2.80 14.01 2.91
N VAL A 137 -1.90 14.61 3.70
CA VAL A 137 -2.06 14.73 5.17
C VAL A 137 -3.35 15.49 5.50
N GLN A 138 -3.64 16.58 4.79
CA GLN A 138 -4.87 17.34 4.98
C GLN A 138 -6.12 16.51 4.65
N CYS A 139 -6.09 15.68 3.61
CA CYS A 139 -7.15 14.72 3.32
C CYS A 139 -7.36 13.70 4.45
N CYS A 140 -6.28 13.22 5.08
CA CYS A 140 -6.37 12.35 6.26
C CYS A 140 -7.09 13.05 7.42
N SER A 141 -6.74 14.32 7.67
CA SER A 141 -7.40 15.16 8.70
C SER A 141 -8.89 15.30 8.44
N TRP A 142 -9.31 15.54 7.20
CA TRP A 142 -10.73 15.62 6.84
C TRP A 142 -11.49 14.32 7.11
N ALA A 143 -10.91 13.16 6.77
CA ALA A 143 -11.52 11.88 7.06
C ALA A 143 -11.69 11.66 8.57
N LEU A 144 -10.71 12.04 9.40
CA LEU A 144 -10.83 11.98 10.86
C LEU A 144 -11.91 12.91 11.40
N ILE A 145 -11.97 14.16 10.93
CA ILE A 145 -13.00 15.12 11.35
C ILE A 145 -14.40 14.56 11.04
N CYS A 146 -14.58 13.94 9.88
CA CYS A 146 -15.83 13.25 9.55
C CYS A 146 -16.16 12.16 10.57
N LEU A 147 -15.21 11.26 10.88
CA LEU A 147 -15.42 10.17 11.84
C LEU A 147 -15.68 10.65 13.27
N GLU A 148 -15.10 11.78 13.66
CA GLU A 148 -15.30 12.36 14.99
C GLU A 148 -16.68 13.01 15.11
N ARG A 149 -17.06 13.84 14.12
CA ARG A 149 -18.19 14.76 14.23
C ARG A 149 -19.50 14.17 13.77
N LEU A 150 -19.46 13.26 12.81
CA LEU A 150 -20.66 12.72 12.15
C LEU A 150 -20.96 11.29 12.61
N ALA A 151 -22.25 10.97 12.65
CA ALA A 151 -22.73 9.60 12.78
C ALA A 151 -23.15 9.10 11.40
N PHE A 152 -22.83 7.85 11.10
CA PHE A 152 -23.02 7.28 9.77
C PHE A 152 -23.74 5.94 9.84
N THR A 153 -24.22 5.46 8.69
CA THR A 153 -24.56 4.04 8.56
C THR A 153 -23.28 3.21 8.68
N PHE A 154 -23.40 1.92 8.98
CA PHE A 154 -22.24 1.03 9.04
C PHE A 154 -21.42 1.07 7.75
N ARG A 155 -22.10 1.02 6.60
CA ARG A 155 -21.47 1.04 5.28
C ARG A 155 -20.66 2.31 5.06
N ASP A 156 -21.24 3.47 5.34
CA ASP A 156 -20.55 4.74 5.11
C ASP A 156 -19.38 4.92 6.07
N THR A 157 -19.52 4.45 7.32
CA THR A 157 -18.42 4.44 8.29
C THR A 157 -17.24 3.60 7.80
N VAL A 158 -17.51 2.39 7.29
CA VAL A 158 -16.48 1.53 6.71
C VAL A 158 -15.77 2.24 5.56
N LEU A 159 -16.52 2.89 4.65
CA LEU A 159 -15.92 3.63 3.54
C LEU A 159 -15.03 4.79 4.01
N VAL A 160 -15.44 5.55 5.02
CA VAL A 160 -14.64 6.67 5.55
C VAL A 160 -13.40 6.17 6.29
N VAL A 161 -13.51 5.09 7.07
CA VAL A 161 -12.34 4.46 7.72
C VAL A 161 -11.36 3.94 6.68
N THR A 162 -11.84 3.21 5.67
CA THR A 162 -10.98 2.68 4.62
C THR A 162 -10.34 3.81 3.81
N LEU A 163 -11.08 4.88 3.52
CA LEU A 163 -10.50 6.08 2.90
C LEU A 163 -9.36 6.66 3.75
N PHE A 164 -9.56 6.83 5.06
CA PHE A 164 -8.49 7.28 5.95
C PHE A 164 -7.28 6.34 5.90
N GLN A 165 -7.49 5.02 5.98
CA GLN A 165 -6.42 4.03 5.91
C GLN A 165 -5.62 4.14 4.61
N CYS A 166 -6.31 4.23 3.46
CA CYS A 166 -5.69 4.38 2.15
C CYS A 166 -4.88 5.68 2.04
N LEU A 167 -5.43 6.81 2.51
CA LEU A 167 -4.74 8.09 2.51
C LEU A 167 -3.48 8.04 3.39
N ALA A 168 -3.59 7.49 4.60
CA ALA A 168 -2.49 7.35 5.54
C ALA A 168 -1.38 6.43 5.00
N LEU A 169 -1.73 5.31 4.37
CA LEU A 169 -0.78 4.41 3.70
C LEU A 169 -0.06 5.12 2.54
N ASN A 170 -0.75 5.95 1.76
CA ASN A 170 -0.10 6.78 0.73
C ASN A 170 0.92 7.74 1.34
N VAL A 171 0.54 8.51 2.36
CA VAL A 171 1.44 9.46 3.03
C VAL A 171 2.66 8.74 3.61
N PHE A 172 2.45 7.60 4.28
CA PHE A 172 3.54 6.76 4.79
C PHE A 172 4.51 6.39 3.67
N SER A 173 3.98 5.88 2.55
CA SER A 173 4.80 5.44 1.42
C SER A 173 5.55 6.57 0.74
N MET A 174 4.93 7.76 0.65
CA MET A 174 5.58 8.96 0.12
C MET A 174 6.78 9.37 0.99
N LEU A 175 6.63 9.32 2.31
CA LEU A 175 7.72 9.59 3.24
C LEU A 175 8.84 8.55 3.12
N GLU A 176 8.50 7.27 3.07
CA GLU A 176 9.48 6.19 2.85
C GLU A 176 10.25 6.38 1.52
N TRP A 177 9.53 6.71 0.45
CA TRP A 177 10.12 6.97 -0.87
C TRP A 177 11.13 8.11 -0.84
N GLU A 178 10.81 9.23 -0.18
CA GLU A 178 11.68 10.41 -0.13
C GLU A 178 12.82 10.29 0.89
N THR A 179 12.63 9.51 1.94
CA THR A 179 13.63 9.36 3.02
C THR A 179 14.57 8.18 2.82
N THR A 180 14.20 7.19 2.01
CA THR A 180 15.05 6.02 1.81
C THR A 180 16.24 6.40 0.91
N PRO A 181 17.47 6.33 1.43
CA PRO A 181 18.64 6.61 0.63
C PRO A 181 18.82 5.51 -0.41
N ILE A 182 18.81 5.88 -1.69
CA ILE A 182 19.32 5.02 -2.76
C ILE A 182 20.84 4.95 -2.56
N THR A 183 21.29 3.97 -1.77
CA THR A 183 22.71 3.76 -1.57
C THR A 183 23.26 3.11 -2.84
N ALA A 184 24.42 3.57 -3.33
CA ALA A 184 25.07 2.96 -4.48
C ALA A 184 25.22 1.44 -4.28
N PRO A 185 25.05 0.62 -5.33
CA PRO A 185 25.12 -0.82 -5.22
C PRO A 185 26.51 -1.24 -4.71
N SER A 186 26.61 -1.69 -3.46
CA SER A 186 27.78 -2.44 -3.00
C SER A 186 27.71 -3.87 -3.56
N SER A 187 28.86 -4.52 -3.69
CA SER A 187 29.01 -5.87 -4.28
C SER A 187 28.31 -7.00 -3.53
N ASP A 188 27.70 -6.73 -2.38
CA ASP A 188 26.95 -7.73 -1.64
C ASP A 188 25.52 -7.83 -2.17
N PHE A 189 25.01 -9.06 -2.28
CA PHE A 189 23.60 -9.31 -2.58
C PHE A 189 22.74 -8.59 -1.53
N HIS A 190 22.23 -7.41 -1.88
CA HIS A 190 21.52 -6.56 -0.94
C HIS A 190 20.26 -7.27 -0.44
N LEU A 191 20.11 -7.34 0.88
CA LEU A 191 18.86 -7.75 1.51
C LEU A 191 17.76 -6.79 1.09
N VAL A 192 16.77 -7.33 0.38
CA VAL A 192 15.58 -6.60 -0.04
C VAL A 192 14.82 -6.03 1.16
N ILE A 193 14.21 -4.87 0.95
CA ILE A 193 13.30 -4.27 1.94
C ILE A 193 12.00 -5.07 1.93
N ASN A 194 11.92 -6.06 2.82
CA ASN A 194 10.82 -7.03 2.85
C ASN A 194 9.52 -6.49 3.46
N HIS A 195 9.52 -5.27 4.02
CA HIS A 195 8.32 -4.67 4.61
C HIS A 195 7.49 -3.85 3.62
N TRP A 196 7.99 -3.59 2.40
CA TRP A 196 7.27 -2.88 1.34
C TRP A 196 6.59 -3.84 0.37
N MET A 197 5.49 -3.41 -0.25
CA MET A 197 4.69 -4.19 -1.19
C MET A 197 5.49 -4.63 -2.42
N GLY A 198 6.35 -3.74 -2.93
CA GLY A 198 6.98 -3.90 -4.23
C GLY A 198 6.05 -3.64 -5.39
N THR A 199 6.53 -3.84 -6.61
CA THR A 199 5.76 -3.54 -7.82
C THR A 199 6.19 -4.39 -9.03
N PHE A 200 5.26 -4.58 -9.96
CA PHE A 200 5.57 -5.09 -11.28
C PHE A 200 6.00 -3.96 -12.21
N THR A 201 6.87 -4.23 -13.18
CA THR A 201 7.15 -3.29 -14.26
C THR A 201 7.40 -4.02 -15.56
N THR A 202 7.19 -3.34 -16.69
CA THR A 202 7.62 -3.81 -18.02
C THR A 202 8.84 -3.03 -18.52
N ASP A 203 9.25 -2.01 -17.79
CA ASP A 203 10.34 -1.10 -18.11
C ASP A 203 11.63 -1.55 -17.39
N PHE A 204 12.70 -1.70 -18.16
CA PHE A 204 14.00 -2.15 -17.65
C PHE A 204 14.71 -1.09 -16.82
N GLU A 205 14.59 0.19 -17.17
CA GLU A 205 15.21 1.30 -16.44
C GLU A 205 14.53 1.45 -15.08
N VAL A 206 13.19 1.42 -15.04
CA VAL A 206 12.43 1.39 -13.78
C VAL A 206 12.81 0.18 -12.93
N CYS A 207 12.94 -0.99 -13.56
CA CYS A 207 13.33 -2.21 -12.84
C CYS A 207 14.71 -2.06 -12.19
N GLN A 208 15.68 -1.48 -12.90
CA GLN A 208 17.03 -1.26 -12.40
C GLN A 208 17.01 -0.24 -11.26
N CYS A 209 16.34 0.90 -11.42
CA CYS A 209 16.21 1.92 -10.38
C CYS A 209 15.61 1.35 -9.08
N LEU A 210 14.53 0.56 -9.18
CA LEU A 210 13.90 -0.07 -8.01
C LEU A 210 14.77 -1.15 -7.38
N PHE A 211 15.50 -1.91 -8.20
CA PHE A 211 16.47 -2.90 -7.72
C PHE A 211 17.59 -2.22 -6.92
N ASP A 212 18.14 -1.11 -7.42
CA ASP A 212 19.18 -0.33 -6.75
C ASP A 212 18.65 0.32 -5.46
N ALA A 213 17.37 0.73 -5.45
CA ALA A 213 16.65 1.19 -4.26
C ALA A 213 16.25 0.06 -3.29
N ARG A 214 16.60 -1.20 -3.58
CA ARG A 214 16.27 -2.41 -2.78
C ARG A 214 14.76 -2.66 -2.62
N VAL A 215 13.95 -2.07 -3.49
CA VAL A 215 12.50 -2.30 -3.57
C VAL A 215 12.23 -3.64 -4.24
N GLN A 216 11.27 -4.40 -3.73
CA GLN A 216 10.80 -5.63 -4.38
C GLN A 216 10.29 -5.33 -5.79
N VAL A 217 10.90 -5.93 -6.81
CA VAL A 217 10.54 -5.67 -8.20
C VAL A 217 10.44 -6.95 -9.02
N TRP A 218 9.40 -7.01 -9.86
CA TRP A 218 9.12 -8.11 -10.77
C TRP A 218 8.98 -7.57 -12.20
N LEU A 219 9.95 -7.90 -13.04
CA LEU A 219 9.99 -7.50 -14.45
C LEU A 219 9.16 -8.47 -15.30
N ILE A 220 8.15 -7.93 -15.98
CA ILE A 220 7.26 -8.63 -16.90
C ILE A 220 7.76 -8.45 -18.32
N ARG A 221 7.91 -9.56 -19.04
CA ARG A 221 8.41 -9.59 -20.42
C ARG A 221 7.61 -10.58 -21.25
N LYS A 222 7.52 -10.35 -22.56
CA LYS A 222 7.04 -11.39 -23.50
C LYS A 222 8.07 -12.50 -23.60
N GLU A 223 7.62 -13.74 -23.74
CA GLU A 223 8.52 -14.89 -23.90
C GLU A 223 9.50 -14.72 -25.08
N SER A 224 9.01 -14.19 -26.20
CA SER A 224 9.82 -13.90 -27.39
C SER A 224 10.95 -12.88 -27.16
N SER A 225 10.89 -12.10 -26.09
CA SER A 225 11.93 -11.12 -25.75
C SER A 225 13.03 -11.68 -24.86
N ILE A 226 12.90 -12.91 -24.35
CA ILE A 226 13.87 -13.52 -23.44
C ILE A 226 15.04 -14.12 -24.24
N PRO A 227 16.29 -13.72 -23.97
CA PRO A 227 17.45 -14.35 -24.57
C PRO A 227 17.53 -15.84 -24.19
N SER A 228 17.90 -16.69 -25.15
CA SER A 228 18.05 -18.13 -24.94
C SER A 228 19.17 -18.50 -23.95
N ASP A 229 20.14 -17.60 -23.77
CA ASP A 229 21.29 -17.73 -22.87
C ASP A 229 21.07 -17.03 -21.51
N MET A 230 19.85 -16.57 -21.22
CA MET A 230 19.55 -15.93 -19.93
C MET A 230 19.80 -16.90 -18.76
N ASN A 231 20.64 -16.48 -17.82
CA ASN A 231 20.92 -17.24 -16.61
C ASN A 231 19.70 -17.27 -15.69
N VAL A 232 19.04 -18.43 -15.59
CA VAL A 232 17.88 -18.63 -14.70
C VAL A 232 18.31 -19.40 -13.46
N HIS A 233 18.44 -18.70 -12.34
CA HIS A 233 18.79 -19.33 -11.06
C HIS A 233 17.75 -20.37 -10.61
N LYS A 234 16.46 -20.05 -10.73
CA LYS A 234 15.36 -20.93 -10.31
C LYS A 234 14.08 -20.59 -11.05
N ARG A 235 13.42 -21.62 -11.59
CA ARG A 235 12.04 -21.54 -12.10
C ARG A 235 11.05 -21.83 -10.96
N ILE A 236 10.05 -20.98 -10.80
CA ILE A 236 9.04 -21.07 -9.74
C ILE A 236 7.64 -20.87 -10.32
N LYS A 237 6.62 -21.24 -9.56
CA LYS A 237 5.24 -20.86 -9.84
C LYS A 237 4.95 -19.49 -9.23
N VAL A 238 3.98 -18.78 -9.80
CA VAL A 238 3.45 -17.57 -9.18
C VAL A 238 2.77 -17.91 -7.85
N THR A 239 2.90 -17.02 -6.89
CA THR A 239 2.28 -17.11 -5.56
C THR A 239 0.91 -16.43 -5.62
N PRO A 240 -0.19 -17.16 -5.40
CA PRO A 240 -1.52 -16.57 -5.38
C PRO A 240 -1.68 -15.62 -4.18
N PRO A 241 -2.61 -14.66 -4.26
CA PRO A 241 -2.96 -13.82 -3.11
C PRO A 241 -3.50 -14.68 -1.95
N PRO A 242 -3.38 -14.21 -0.70
CA PRO A 242 -4.08 -14.81 0.42
C PRO A 242 -5.59 -14.85 0.16
N PRO A 243 -6.32 -15.82 0.73
CA PRO A 243 -7.78 -15.85 0.64
C PRO A 243 -8.35 -14.53 1.16
N GLN A 244 -9.11 -13.83 0.31
CA GLN A 244 -9.82 -12.63 0.75
C GLN A 244 -10.96 -13.04 1.67
N ILE A 245 -11.03 -12.43 2.85
CA ILE A 245 -12.14 -12.65 3.80
C ILE A 245 -13.36 -11.95 3.20
N SER A 246 -14.32 -12.75 2.72
CA SER A 246 -15.60 -12.31 2.14
C SER A 246 -16.65 -11.93 3.19
#